data_AF-A0A6S7BJW9-F1
#
_entry.id   AF-A0A6S7BJW9-F1
#
_cell.length_a   1.000
_cell.length_b   1.000
_cell.length_c   1.000
_cell.angle_alpha   90.00
_cell.angle_beta   90.00
_cell.angle_gamma   90.00
#
_symmetry.space_group_name_H-M   'P 1'
#
loop_
_entity.id
_entity.type
_entity.pdbx_description
1 polymer ?
#
loop_
_entity_poly.entity_id
_entity_poly.type
_entity_poly.pdbx_seq_one_letter_code
_entity_poly.pdbx_strand_id
1 'polypeptide(L)'
;MNATIKPVTAVGTSILLVLLIVVATLLGIAFQMLAVEEILRPDLHALGGIDPLLPVIAMQLIAAVLIATAVRFVLPHRYRQPAFATWLLLFAFCLFVPVIGCLVCASGIIWGIFWPRDADVNSVGEVSLPRFAVYLVSRIAHGSGARLQAKLVNPAIAVDDRVTALVAIQSMPTRTTGTVLRDLLGDPIEDVRLLAYGMLDSAEKKITQRIYELLSKLDGNTAPHEVEETSRLLAELYWELIYQNLVQGEMQRFAAQQVEKYAHRALAIDDSNAALWVTRGRLALLENDVARADAFFENALSRGFPGDRLQPWIAESAYLRGDYRAVAQALSSLGEGASLPTLRSIVQYWST
;
A
#
# COMPACT_ATOMS: atom_id res chain seq x y z
N MET A 1 14.53 -22.68 -23.76
CA MET A 1 13.99 -24.05 -23.68
C MET A 1 12.50 -23.95 -24.00
N ASN A 2 12.11 -24.33 -25.22
CA ASN A 2 10.76 -24.12 -25.77
C ASN A 2 9.73 -24.99 -25.02
N ALA A 3 8.82 -24.35 -24.31
CA ALA A 3 7.66 -25.01 -23.72
C ALA A 3 6.49 -24.96 -24.73
N THR A 4 6.24 -26.10 -25.35
CA THR A 4 5.09 -26.40 -26.20
C THR A 4 3.80 -26.33 -25.37
N ILE A 5 2.92 -25.39 -25.71
CA ILE A 5 1.58 -25.26 -25.15
C ILE A 5 0.75 -26.43 -25.69
N LYS A 6 0.33 -27.37 -24.83
CA LYS A 6 -0.64 -28.41 -25.18
C LYS A 6 -2.03 -27.77 -25.36
N PRO A 7 -2.77 -28.08 -26.42
CA PRO A 7 -4.14 -27.63 -26.56
C PRO A 7 -5.02 -28.35 -25.53
N VAL A 8 -5.85 -27.57 -24.84
CA VAL A 8 -6.90 -28.05 -23.94
C VAL A 8 -7.81 -28.98 -24.74
N THR A 9 -7.87 -30.24 -24.31
CA THR A 9 -8.65 -31.30 -24.92
C THR A 9 -10.13 -30.93 -24.94
N ALA A 10 -10.68 -30.82 -26.15
CA ALA A 10 -12.12 -30.84 -26.36
C ALA A 10 -12.68 -32.09 -25.68
N VAL A 11 -13.58 -31.90 -24.72
CA VAL A 11 -14.33 -32.99 -24.09
C VAL A 11 -15.11 -33.68 -25.22
N GLY A 12 -14.66 -34.85 -25.62
CA GLY A 12 -15.35 -35.68 -26.61
C GLY A 12 -16.67 -36.15 -26.03
N THR A 13 -17.74 -35.39 -26.24
CA THR A 13 -19.10 -35.92 -26.09
C THR A 13 -19.29 -37.01 -27.12
N SER A 14 -19.38 -38.26 -26.68
CA SER A 14 -19.59 -39.41 -27.56
C SER A 14 -20.83 -39.18 -28.43
N ILE A 15 -20.75 -39.49 -29.73
CA ILE A 15 -21.85 -39.32 -30.70
C ILE A 15 -23.16 -39.96 -30.19
N LEU A 16 -23.04 -41.08 -29.46
CA LEU A 16 -24.16 -41.78 -28.82
C LEU A 16 -24.89 -40.94 -27.76
N LEU A 17 -24.17 -40.13 -26.98
CA LEU A 17 -24.76 -39.24 -25.98
C LEU A 17 -25.52 -38.09 -26.65
N VAL A 18 -24.96 -37.52 -27.72
CA VAL A 18 -25.63 -36.46 -28.49
C VAL A 18 -26.91 -36.99 -29.14
N LEU A 19 -26.86 -38.19 -29.73
CA LEU A 19 -28.03 -38.85 -30.30
C LEU A 19 -29.11 -39.09 -29.24
N LEU A 20 -28.72 -39.57 -28.05
CA LEU A 20 -29.65 -39.82 -26.94
C LEU A 20 -30.32 -38.53 -26.44
N ILE A 21 -29.57 -37.42 -26.36
CA ILE A 21 -30.12 -36.10 -26.00
C ILE A 21 -31.14 -35.64 -27.05
N VAL A 22 -30.82 -35.74 -28.35
CA VAL A 22 -31.72 -35.34 -29.44
C VAL A 22 -32.99 -36.19 -29.47
N VAL A 23 -32.87 -37.50 -29.26
CA VAL A 23 -34.04 -38.39 -29.18
C VAL A 23 -34.90 -38.04 -27.97
N ALA A 24 -34.29 -37.80 -26.80
CA ALA A 24 -35.02 -37.44 -25.59
C ALA A 24 -35.75 -36.09 -25.69
N THR A 25 -35.15 -35.08 -26.36
CA THR A 25 -35.82 -33.79 -26.59
C THR A 25 -36.96 -33.91 -27.60
N LEU A 26 -36.77 -34.62 -28.70
CA LEU A 26 -37.83 -34.83 -29.70
C LEU A 26 -39.01 -35.61 -29.12
N LEU A 27 -38.72 -36.67 -28.35
CA LEU A 27 -39.73 -37.47 -27.67
C LEU A 27 -40.47 -36.63 -26.61
N GLY A 28 -39.75 -35.83 -25.82
CA GLY A 28 -40.35 -34.88 -24.88
C GLY A 28 -41.27 -33.85 -25.55
N ILE A 29 -40.86 -33.27 -26.68
CA ILE A 29 -41.69 -32.31 -27.44
C ILE A 29 -42.94 -33.00 -28.01
N ALA A 30 -42.82 -34.22 -28.53
CA ALA A 30 -43.96 -35.00 -29.02
C ALA A 30 -44.98 -35.28 -27.91
N PHE A 31 -44.50 -35.65 -26.71
CA PHE A 31 -45.37 -35.83 -25.53
C PHE A 31 -46.07 -34.54 -25.10
N GLN A 32 -45.40 -33.37 -25.17
CA GLN A 32 -46.04 -32.08 -24.90
C GLN A 32 -47.10 -31.71 -25.95
N MET A 33 -46.83 -31.97 -27.24
CA MET A 33 -47.77 -31.67 -28.32
C MET A 33 -49.03 -32.53 -28.22
N LEU A 34 -48.90 -33.82 -27.89
CA LEU A 34 -50.04 -34.71 -27.65
C LEU A 34 -50.85 -34.27 -26.41
N ALA A 35 -50.19 -33.86 -25.34
CA ALA A 35 -50.88 -33.33 -24.15
C ALA A 35 -51.66 -32.03 -24.45
N VAL A 36 -51.12 -31.16 -25.32
CA VAL A 36 -51.81 -29.93 -25.77
C VAL A 36 -52.95 -30.25 -26.74
N GLU A 37 -52.77 -31.21 -27.63
CA GLU A 37 -53.81 -31.66 -28.57
C GLU A 37 -55.01 -32.27 -27.85
N GLU A 38 -54.77 -33.07 -26.80
CA GLU A 38 -55.81 -33.66 -25.95
C GLU A 38 -56.61 -32.60 -25.18
N ILE A 39 -55.98 -31.48 -24.79
CA ILE A 39 -56.67 -30.32 -24.19
C ILE A 39 -57.53 -29.59 -25.22
N LEU A 40 -57.07 -29.47 -26.47
CA LEU A 40 -57.73 -28.69 -27.52
C LEU A 40 -58.85 -29.46 -28.22
N ARG A 41 -58.77 -30.79 -28.25
CA ARG A 41 -59.78 -31.71 -28.78
C ARG A 41 -60.07 -32.78 -27.74
N PRO A 42 -60.97 -32.53 -26.77
CA PRO A 42 -61.31 -33.49 -25.71
C PRO A 42 -62.17 -34.68 -26.21
N ASP A 43 -62.03 -35.07 -27.48
CA ASP A 43 -62.99 -35.92 -28.19
C ASP A 43 -62.70 -37.43 -28.09
N LEU A 44 -61.62 -37.88 -27.42
CA LEU A 44 -61.24 -39.30 -27.44
C LEU A 44 -61.35 -40.09 -26.12
N HIS A 45 -61.59 -39.45 -24.96
CA HIS A 45 -61.58 -40.16 -23.67
C HIS A 45 -62.80 -39.93 -22.74
N ALA A 46 -63.95 -39.55 -23.27
CA ALA A 46 -65.21 -39.46 -22.50
C ALA A 46 -65.84 -40.83 -22.11
N LEU A 47 -65.14 -41.96 -22.33
CA LEU A 47 -65.68 -43.32 -22.16
C LEU A 47 -65.14 -44.12 -20.96
N GLY A 48 -64.34 -43.51 -20.09
CA GLY A 48 -63.99 -44.09 -18.79
C GLY A 48 -63.94 -42.96 -17.75
N GLY A 49 -64.64 -43.11 -16.63
CA GLY A 49 -64.83 -42.09 -15.58
C GLY A 49 -63.57 -41.66 -14.80
N ILE A 50 -62.44 -41.53 -15.49
CA ILE A 50 -61.21 -40.91 -15.02
C ILE A 50 -61.23 -39.47 -15.52
N ASP A 51 -61.02 -38.50 -14.63
CA ASP A 51 -60.95 -37.10 -15.01
C ASP A 51 -59.90 -36.91 -16.13
N PRO A 52 -60.26 -36.38 -17.30
CA PRO A 52 -59.39 -36.29 -18.48
C PRO A 52 -58.14 -35.43 -18.25
N LEU A 53 -58.12 -34.65 -17.17
CA LEU A 53 -57.00 -33.80 -16.77
C LEU A 53 -55.83 -34.58 -16.15
N LEU A 54 -56.11 -35.69 -15.48
CA LEU A 54 -55.08 -36.48 -14.77
C LEU A 54 -54.05 -37.14 -15.70
N PRO A 55 -54.44 -37.80 -16.82
CA PRO A 55 -53.46 -38.34 -17.77
C PRO A 55 -52.66 -37.24 -18.48
N VAL A 56 -53.29 -36.10 -18.77
CA VAL A 56 -52.63 -34.93 -19.40
C VAL A 56 -51.54 -34.36 -18.48
N ILE A 57 -51.84 -34.20 -17.18
CA ILE A 57 -50.86 -33.74 -16.19
C ILE A 57 -49.71 -34.74 -16.04
N ALA A 58 -50.01 -36.04 -16.01
CA ALA A 58 -48.99 -37.09 -15.92
C ALA A 58 -48.05 -37.07 -17.14
N MET A 59 -48.62 -36.94 -18.34
CA MET A 59 -47.88 -36.87 -19.59
C MET A 59 -46.99 -35.62 -19.66
N GLN A 60 -47.51 -34.47 -19.21
CA GLN A 60 -46.77 -33.21 -19.14
C GLN A 60 -45.61 -33.26 -18.14
N LEU A 61 -45.80 -33.92 -16.99
CA LEU A 61 -44.77 -34.10 -15.97
C LEU A 61 -43.63 -34.97 -16.49
N ILE A 62 -43.95 -36.08 -17.16
CA ILE A 62 -42.96 -36.97 -17.79
C ILE A 62 -42.18 -36.21 -18.86
N ALA A 63 -42.87 -35.45 -19.72
CA ALA A 63 -42.23 -34.66 -20.76
C ALA A 63 -41.28 -33.59 -20.19
N ALA A 64 -41.70 -32.87 -19.15
CA ALA A 64 -40.88 -31.85 -18.50
C ALA A 64 -39.61 -32.41 -17.85
N VAL A 65 -39.68 -33.61 -17.24
CA VAL A 65 -38.50 -34.29 -16.67
C VAL A 65 -37.50 -34.68 -17.78
N LEU A 66 -38.00 -35.27 -18.88
CA LEU A 66 -37.15 -35.69 -20.00
C LEU A 66 -36.43 -34.50 -20.66
N ILE A 67 -37.14 -33.39 -20.87
CA ILE A 67 -36.57 -32.19 -21.47
C ILE A 67 -35.56 -31.53 -20.52
N ALA A 68 -35.90 -31.34 -19.24
CA ALA A 68 -35.01 -30.68 -18.28
C ALA A 68 -33.70 -31.45 -18.06
N THR A 69 -33.77 -32.78 -18.05
CA THR A 69 -32.57 -33.63 -17.98
C THR A 69 -31.73 -33.51 -19.25
N ALA A 70 -32.34 -33.60 -20.43
CA ALA A 70 -31.63 -33.47 -21.70
C ALA A 70 -30.95 -32.10 -21.87
N VAL A 71 -31.65 -31.00 -21.58
CA VAL A 71 -31.13 -29.63 -21.67
C VAL A 71 -29.97 -29.40 -20.69
N ARG A 72 -30.03 -29.99 -19.49
CA ARG A 72 -28.94 -29.93 -18.52
C ARG A 72 -27.65 -30.62 -19.01
N PHE A 73 -27.76 -31.67 -19.81
CA PHE A 73 -26.59 -32.33 -20.42
C PHE A 73 -25.98 -31.52 -21.56
N VAL A 74 -26.74 -30.62 -22.19
CA VAL A 74 -26.22 -29.68 -23.20
C VAL A 74 -25.50 -28.49 -22.55
N LEU A 75 -25.88 -28.10 -21.32
CA LEU A 75 -25.23 -26.99 -20.61
C LEU A 75 -23.73 -27.26 -20.36
N PRO A 76 -22.85 -26.26 -20.57
CA PRO A 76 -21.43 -26.34 -20.19
C PRO A 76 -21.27 -26.62 -18.70
N HIS A 77 -20.24 -27.37 -18.31
CA HIS A 77 -20.03 -27.81 -16.92
C HIS A 77 -20.05 -26.66 -15.89
N ARG A 78 -19.64 -25.45 -16.31
CA ARG A 78 -19.64 -24.23 -15.49
C ARG A 78 -21.05 -23.75 -15.10
N TYR A 79 -22.06 -23.96 -15.95
CA TYR A 79 -23.45 -23.56 -15.68
C TYR A 79 -24.28 -24.66 -14.99
N ARG A 80 -23.68 -25.83 -14.74
CA ARG A 80 -24.34 -26.97 -14.06
C ARG A 80 -24.32 -26.84 -12.54
N GLN A 81 -23.75 -25.78 -11.99
CA GLN A 81 -23.64 -25.57 -10.54
C GLN A 81 -24.46 -24.35 -10.11
N PRO A 82 -25.26 -24.43 -9.04
CA PRO A 82 -25.58 -25.62 -8.23
C PRO A 82 -26.51 -26.62 -8.93
N ALA A 83 -26.14 -27.90 -8.89
CA ALA A 83 -26.72 -29.01 -9.66
C ALA A 83 -28.25 -29.17 -9.55
N PHE A 84 -28.78 -29.04 -8.33
CA PHE A 84 -30.20 -29.23 -8.08
C PHE A 84 -31.03 -28.01 -8.51
N ALA A 85 -30.57 -26.80 -8.20
CA ALA A 85 -31.30 -25.57 -8.53
C ALA A 85 -31.41 -25.37 -10.05
N THR A 86 -30.33 -25.61 -10.80
CA THR A 86 -30.35 -25.51 -12.27
C THR A 86 -31.35 -26.52 -12.87
N TRP A 87 -31.38 -27.75 -12.36
CA TRP A 87 -32.32 -28.76 -12.85
C TRP A 87 -33.77 -28.42 -12.51
N LEU A 88 -34.03 -27.97 -11.28
CA LEU A 88 -35.37 -27.56 -10.82
C LEU A 88 -35.90 -26.39 -11.65
N LEU A 89 -35.05 -25.40 -11.96
CA LEU A 89 -35.42 -24.25 -12.77
C LEU A 89 -35.82 -24.68 -14.19
N LEU A 90 -35.01 -25.52 -14.85
CA LEU A 90 -35.31 -26.04 -16.18
C LEU A 90 -36.60 -26.87 -16.19
N PHE A 91 -36.80 -27.70 -15.17
CA PHE A 91 -38.04 -28.47 -14.99
C PHE A 91 -39.25 -27.56 -14.82
N ALA A 92 -39.18 -26.53 -13.98
CA ALA A 92 -40.26 -25.59 -13.76
C ALA A 92 -40.65 -24.86 -15.06
N PHE A 93 -39.67 -24.38 -15.83
CA PHE A 93 -39.94 -23.73 -17.12
C PHE A 93 -40.63 -24.67 -18.12
N CYS A 94 -40.21 -25.93 -18.19
CA CYS A 94 -40.79 -26.91 -19.12
C CYS A 94 -42.16 -27.41 -18.66
N LEU A 95 -42.45 -27.38 -17.36
CA LEU A 95 -43.73 -27.80 -16.79
C LEU A 95 -44.81 -26.73 -16.99
N PHE A 96 -44.54 -25.47 -16.62
CA PHE A 96 -45.53 -24.39 -16.63
C PHE A 96 -45.80 -23.79 -17.99
N VAL A 97 -44.85 -23.88 -18.93
CA VAL A 97 -44.99 -23.33 -20.28
C VAL A 97 -44.66 -24.43 -21.31
N PRO A 98 -45.62 -25.32 -21.65
CA PRO A 98 -45.41 -26.36 -22.64
C PRO A 98 -44.95 -25.76 -23.98
N VAL A 99 -44.03 -26.44 -24.68
CA VAL A 99 -43.44 -26.05 -25.99
C VAL A 99 -42.57 -24.78 -25.95
N ILE A 100 -43.08 -23.67 -25.41
CA ILE A 100 -42.37 -22.39 -25.34
C ILE A 100 -41.22 -22.45 -24.32
N GLY A 101 -41.37 -23.19 -23.22
CA GLY A 101 -40.31 -23.38 -22.21
C GLY A 101 -39.03 -23.97 -22.80
N CYS A 102 -39.16 -24.88 -23.77
CA CYS A 102 -38.01 -25.42 -24.53
C CYS A 102 -37.29 -24.33 -25.32
N LEU A 103 -38.03 -23.46 -26.02
CA LEU A 103 -37.47 -22.38 -26.84
C LEU A 103 -36.73 -21.35 -25.96
N VAL A 104 -37.29 -21.00 -24.81
CA VAL A 104 -36.66 -20.10 -23.83
C VAL A 104 -35.34 -20.70 -23.34
N CYS A 105 -35.34 -21.99 -22.95
CA CYS A 105 -34.11 -22.67 -22.52
C CYS A 105 -33.05 -22.71 -23.64
N ALA A 106 -33.44 -23.02 -24.88
CA ALA A 106 -32.53 -23.04 -26.02
C ALA A 106 -31.92 -21.65 -26.29
N SER A 107 -32.74 -20.59 -26.23
CA SER A 107 -32.27 -19.21 -26.40
C SER A 107 -31.26 -18.79 -25.32
N GLY A 108 -31.49 -19.18 -24.06
CA GLY A 108 -30.58 -18.88 -22.96
C GLY A 108 -29.23 -19.59 -23.08
N ILE A 109 -29.21 -20.82 -23.62
CA ILE A 109 -27.97 -21.55 -23.92
C ILE A 109 -27.19 -20.85 -25.02
N ILE A 110 -27.86 -20.48 -26.11
CA ILE A 110 -27.23 -19.75 -27.23
C ILE A 110 -26.64 -18.43 -26.72
N TRP A 111 -27.39 -17.68 -25.93
CA TRP A 111 -26.91 -16.43 -25.33
C TRP A 111 -25.68 -16.62 -24.44
N GLY A 112 -25.68 -17.66 -23.60
CA GLY A 112 -24.55 -17.99 -22.71
C GLY A 112 -23.29 -18.48 -23.43
N ILE A 113 -23.42 -18.97 -24.67
CA ILE A 113 -22.29 -19.33 -25.55
C ILE A 113 -21.74 -18.10 -26.26
N PHE A 114 -22.62 -17.22 -26.77
CA PHE A 114 -22.19 -16.01 -27.49
C PHE A 114 -21.61 -14.93 -26.57
N TRP A 115 -22.07 -14.86 -25.32
CA TRP A 115 -21.60 -13.89 -24.32
C TRP A 115 -21.01 -14.60 -23.09
N PRO A 116 -19.86 -15.28 -23.22
CA PRO A 116 -19.19 -15.89 -22.08
C PRO A 116 -18.76 -14.77 -21.13
N ARG A 117 -19.31 -14.76 -19.92
CA ARG A 117 -18.90 -13.81 -18.88
C ARG A 117 -17.44 -14.10 -18.51
N ASP A 118 -16.57 -13.11 -18.63
CA ASP A 118 -15.20 -13.19 -18.13
C ASP A 118 -15.26 -13.41 -16.62
N ALA A 119 -14.94 -14.64 -16.23
CA ALA A 119 -14.81 -14.99 -14.83
C ALA A 119 -13.46 -14.44 -14.38
N ASP A 120 -13.48 -13.22 -13.85
CA ASP A 120 -12.37 -12.64 -13.11
C ASP A 120 -12.21 -13.43 -11.81
N VAL A 121 -11.45 -14.51 -11.89
CA VAL A 121 -11.06 -15.32 -10.74
C VAL A 121 -9.60 -15.00 -10.49
N ASN A 122 -9.37 -14.27 -9.41
CA ASN A 122 -8.12 -14.07 -8.69
C ASN A 122 -7.20 -15.31 -8.79
N SER A 123 -6.40 -15.39 -9.85
CA SER A 123 -5.34 -16.37 -9.95
C SER A 123 -4.10 -15.73 -9.32
N VAL A 124 -3.91 -15.99 -8.03
CA VAL A 124 -2.60 -15.79 -7.41
C VAL A 124 -1.65 -16.77 -8.08
N GLY A 125 -0.90 -16.29 -9.05
CA GLY A 125 0.24 -17.01 -9.63
C GLY A 125 1.44 -16.86 -8.71
N GLU A 126 2.14 -17.96 -8.44
CA GLU A 126 3.46 -17.91 -7.82
C GLU A 126 4.43 -17.27 -8.83
N VAL A 127 4.73 -15.99 -8.61
CA VAL A 127 5.74 -15.25 -9.35
C VAL A 127 7.10 -15.62 -8.75
N SER A 128 8.05 -16.04 -9.60
CA SER A 128 9.43 -16.30 -9.17
C SER A 128 10.01 -15.08 -8.47
N LEU A 129 10.76 -15.29 -7.38
CA LEU A 129 11.37 -14.21 -6.61
C LEU A 129 12.13 -13.26 -7.55
N PRO A 130 11.76 -11.96 -7.63
CA PRO A 130 12.49 -11.02 -8.46
C PRO A 130 13.93 -10.90 -7.95
N ARG A 131 14.91 -11.02 -8.86
CA ARG A 131 16.31 -10.74 -8.53
C ARG A 131 16.49 -9.25 -8.27
N PHE A 132 17.12 -8.95 -7.15
CA PHE A 132 17.32 -7.59 -6.64
C PHE A 132 18.14 -6.75 -7.64
N ALA A 133 17.49 -5.79 -8.30
CA ALA A 133 18.15 -4.81 -9.15
C ALA A 133 18.61 -3.63 -8.30
N VAL A 134 19.89 -3.62 -7.93
CA VAL A 134 20.53 -2.60 -7.06
C VAL A 134 20.33 -1.17 -7.59
N TYR A 135 20.15 -0.99 -8.90
CA TYR A 135 20.03 0.33 -9.53
C TYR A 135 18.62 0.96 -9.47
N LEU A 136 17.61 0.25 -8.97
CA LEU A 136 16.24 0.78 -8.81
C LEU A 136 15.97 1.38 -7.41
N VAL A 137 16.99 1.41 -6.54
CA VAL A 137 16.96 2.09 -5.23
C VAL A 137 17.03 3.60 -5.43
N SER A 138 15.96 4.17 -5.99
CA SER A 138 15.70 5.61 -5.93
C SER A 138 14.23 5.95 -5.68
N ARG A 139 13.35 4.95 -5.48
CA ARG A 139 11.98 5.17 -4.98
C ARG A 139 11.64 4.23 -3.83
N ILE A 140 12.10 4.64 -2.65
CA ILE A 140 11.44 4.56 -1.35
C ILE A 140 10.29 3.53 -1.22
N ALA A 141 10.62 2.30 -0.83
CA ALA A 141 9.71 1.53 0.01
C ALA A 141 9.87 2.04 1.45
N HIS A 142 8.96 2.92 1.88
CA HIS A 142 8.94 3.62 3.18
C HIS A 142 8.83 2.71 4.43
N GLY A 143 9.21 1.43 4.32
CA GLY A 143 9.33 0.49 5.44
C GLY A 143 10.59 -0.38 5.40
N SER A 144 11.41 -0.32 4.34
CA SER A 144 12.64 -1.13 4.25
C SER A 144 13.67 -0.68 5.28
N GLY A 145 13.88 0.64 5.44
CA GLY A 145 14.78 1.20 6.44
C GLY A 145 14.36 0.87 7.88
N ALA A 146 13.08 1.04 8.21
CA ALA A 146 12.57 0.69 9.55
C ALA A 146 12.71 -0.81 9.85
N ARG A 147 12.51 -1.69 8.86
CA ARG A 147 12.73 -3.13 9.00
C ARG A 147 14.21 -3.47 9.19
N LEU A 148 15.11 -2.82 8.46
CA LEU A 148 16.56 -2.99 8.63
C LEU A 148 17.02 -2.51 10.00
N GLN A 149 16.53 -1.36 10.47
CA GLN A 149 16.81 -0.85 11.82
C GLN A 149 16.27 -1.81 12.89
N ALA A 150 15.03 -2.29 12.74
CA ALA A 150 14.45 -3.27 13.65
C ALA A 150 15.26 -4.58 13.70
N LYS A 151 15.85 -4.99 12.57
CA LYS A 151 16.74 -6.16 12.54
C LYS A 151 18.04 -5.92 13.32
N LEU A 152 18.60 -4.72 13.22
CA LEU A 152 19.84 -4.37 13.91
C LEU A 152 19.65 -4.29 15.43
N VAL A 153 18.55 -3.70 15.88
CA VAL A 153 18.26 -3.54 17.32
C VAL A 153 17.85 -4.86 17.97
N ASN A 154 17.37 -5.85 17.20
CA ASN A 154 16.95 -7.13 17.75
C ASN A 154 18.14 -8.10 17.94
N PRO A 155 18.55 -8.40 19.19
CA PRO A 155 19.67 -9.31 19.45
C PRO A 155 19.34 -10.77 19.15
N ALA A 156 18.07 -11.13 18.96
CA ALA A 156 17.66 -12.50 18.64
C ALA A 156 17.91 -12.90 17.18
N ILE A 157 18.34 -11.96 16.32
CA ILE A 157 18.60 -12.23 14.91
C ILE A 157 20.04 -12.73 14.73
N ALA A 158 20.23 -13.66 13.79
CA ALA A 158 21.54 -14.19 13.45
C ALA A 158 22.55 -13.08 13.10
N VAL A 159 23.79 -13.25 13.53
CA VAL A 159 24.86 -12.25 13.40
C VAL A 159 25.07 -11.82 11.95
N ASP A 160 25.12 -12.78 11.03
CA ASP A 160 25.33 -12.53 9.60
C ASP A 160 24.22 -11.68 8.98
N ASP A 161 22.97 -11.90 9.41
CA ASP A 161 21.82 -11.10 8.96
C ASP A 161 21.87 -9.67 9.50
N ARG A 162 22.38 -9.48 10.73
CA ARG A 162 22.58 -8.17 11.34
C ARG A 162 23.71 -7.41 10.65
N VAL A 163 24.84 -8.06 10.38
CA VAL A 163 25.96 -7.45 9.63
C VAL A 163 25.51 -7.09 8.21
N THR A 164 24.76 -7.96 7.54
CA THR A 164 24.18 -7.67 6.21
C THR A 164 23.23 -6.47 6.25
N ALA A 165 22.39 -6.37 7.29
CA ALA A 165 21.53 -5.21 7.50
C ALA A 165 22.34 -3.94 7.74
N LEU A 166 23.47 -4.02 8.46
CA LEU A 166 24.33 -2.88 8.74
C LEU A 166 24.98 -2.34 7.47
N VAL A 167 25.49 -3.24 6.62
CA VAL A 167 26.04 -2.90 5.30
C VAL A 167 24.97 -2.26 4.42
N ALA A 168 23.73 -2.77 4.43
CA ALA A 168 22.64 -2.17 3.69
C ALA A 168 22.31 -0.73 4.16
N ILE A 169 22.42 -0.48 5.47
CA ILE A 169 22.19 0.84 6.07
C ILE A 169 23.31 1.85 5.73
N GLN A 170 24.51 1.42 5.37
CA GLN A 170 25.61 2.33 5.02
C GLN A 170 25.25 3.34 3.92
N SER A 171 24.39 2.94 2.97
CA SER A 171 23.91 3.79 1.88
C SER A 171 22.82 4.80 2.29
N MET A 172 22.28 4.66 3.50
CA MET A 172 21.19 5.51 3.98
C MET A 172 21.72 6.81 4.59
N PRO A 173 20.94 7.92 4.51
CA PRO A 173 21.33 9.19 5.12
C PRO A 173 21.51 9.08 6.64
N THR A 174 22.64 9.56 7.15
CA THR A 174 22.98 9.53 8.58
C THR A 174 21.96 10.23 9.46
N ARG A 175 21.25 11.25 8.96
CA ARG A 175 20.11 11.89 9.66
C ARG A 175 19.01 10.92 10.11
N THR A 176 18.90 9.75 9.48
CA THR A 176 17.91 8.72 9.82
C THR A 176 18.49 7.51 10.55
N THR A 177 19.82 7.35 10.53
CA THR A 177 20.51 6.15 11.02
C THR A 177 21.46 6.44 12.17
N GLY A 178 21.83 7.70 12.41
CA GLY A 178 22.81 8.11 13.40
C GLY A 178 22.49 7.63 14.82
N THR A 179 21.22 7.75 15.25
CA THR A 179 20.79 7.23 16.56
C THR A 179 20.94 5.71 16.64
N VAL A 180 20.47 4.98 15.63
CA VAL A 180 20.59 3.50 15.62
C VAL A 180 22.05 3.06 15.59
N LEU A 181 22.89 3.69 14.75
CA LEU A 181 24.33 3.40 14.71
C LEU A 181 24.99 3.65 16.05
N ARG A 182 24.54 4.67 16.78
CA ARG A 182 25.07 4.99 18.10
C ARG A 182 24.63 3.98 19.15
N ASP A 183 23.38 3.53 19.11
CA ASP A 183 22.89 2.47 20.00
C ASP A 183 23.70 1.17 19.79
N LEU A 184 24.11 0.88 18.55
CA LEU A 184 24.96 -0.27 18.20
C LEU A 184 26.40 -0.17 18.72
N LEU A 185 26.85 0.98 19.22
CA LEU A 185 28.17 1.08 19.88
C LEU A 185 28.21 0.27 21.18
N GLY A 186 27.06 0.03 21.81
CA GLY A 186 26.92 -0.83 22.98
C GLY A 186 26.66 -2.31 22.65
N ASP A 187 26.64 -2.69 21.37
CA ASP A 187 26.24 -4.04 20.96
C ASP A 187 27.19 -5.11 21.52
N PRO A 188 26.71 -6.28 21.98
CA PRO A 188 27.58 -7.36 22.45
C PRO A 188 28.48 -7.94 21.35
N ILE A 189 28.13 -7.77 20.08
CA ILE A 189 28.91 -8.30 18.94
C ILE A 189 29.92 -7.26 18.47
N GLU A 190 31.20 -7.64 18.53
CA GLU A 190 32.31 -6.74 18.19
C GLU A 190 32.28 -6.26 16.73
N ASP A 191 31.98 -7.13 15.77
CA ASP A 191 31.94 -6.77 14.34
C ASP A 191 30.86 -5.72 14.04
N VAL A 192 29.69 -5.85 14.67
CA VAL A 192 28.57 -4.90 14.55
C VAL A 192 29.00 -3.55 15.13
N ARG A 193 29.63 -3.56 16.31
CA ARG A 193 30.14 -2.37 16.99
C ARG A 193 31.19 -1.64 16.17
N LEU A 194 32.17 -2.36 15.62
CA LEU A 194 33.28 -1.80 14.87
C LEU A 194 32.82 -1.19 13.54
N LEU A 195 31.89 -1.86 12.85
CA LEU A 195 31.28 -1.33 11.64
C LEU A 195 30.46 -0.06 11.93
N ALA A 196 29.65 -0.06 12.99
CA ALA A 196 28.90 1.12 13.40
C ALA A 196 29.82 2.30 13.75
N TYR A 197 30.92 2.04 14.47
CA TYR A 197 31.95 3.03 14.76
C TYR A 197 32.56 3.62 13.49
N GLY A 198 32.99 2.78 12.54
CA GLY A 198 33.56 3.24 11.27
C GLY A 198 32.59 4.08 10.44
N MET A 199 31.29 3.73 10.46
CA MET A 199 30.25 4.51 9.77
C MET A 199 30.03 5.88 10.42
N LEU A 200 29.99 5.96 11.76
CA LEU A 200 29.84 7.23 12.47
C LEU A 200 31.07 8.12 12.32
N ASP A 201 32.28 7.57 12.49
CA ASP A 201 33.55 8.29 12.37
C ASP A 201 33.75 8.84 10.94
N SER A 202 33.43 8.06 9.91
CA SER A 202 33.52 8.55 8.53
C SER A 202 32.52 9.67 8.22
N ALA A 203 31.31 9.61 8.76
CA ALA A 203 30.31 10.66 8.63
C ALA A 203 30.72 11.95 9.36
N GLU A 204 31.24 11.83 10.59
CA GLU A 204 31.77 12.96 11.36
C GLU A 204 32.95 13.62 10.63
N LYS A 205 33.96 12.83 10.23
CA LYS A 205 35.14 13.32 9.50
C LYS A 205 34.76 14.10 8.24
N LYS A 206 33.78 13.63 7.48
CA LYS A 206 33.30 14.30 6.27
C LYS A 206 32.79 15.71 6.54
N ILE A 207 32.02 15.90 7.62
CA ILE A 207 31.49 17.21 8.00
C ILE A 207 32.61 18.09 8.58
N THR A 208 33.42 17.54 9.48
CA THR A 208 34.52 18.25 10.14
C THR A 208 35.58 18.74 9.14
N GLN A 209 35.90 17.95 8.11
CA GLN A 209 36.81 18.38 7.04
C GLN A 209 36.28 19.62 6.31
N ARG A 210 34.98 19.63 5.98
CA ARG A 210 34.35 20.78 5.33
C ARG A 210 34.28 22.01 6.23
N ILE A 211 34.13 21.81 7.54
CA ILE A 211 34.24 22.89 8.53
C ILE A 211 35.65 23.51 8.49
N TYR A 212 36.71 22.70 8.51
CA TYR A 212 38.08 23.22 8.43
C TYR A 212 38.35 24.00 7.13
N GLU A 213 37.84 23.50 6.00
CA GLU A 213 37.95 24.20 4.72
C GLU A 213 37.25 25.57 4.74
N LEU A 214 36.07 25.68 5.35
CA LEU A 214 35.34 26.94 5.47
C LEU A 214 35.97 27.90 6.49
N LEU A 215 36.52 27.39 7.59
CA LEU A 215 37.25 28.21 8.56
C LEU A 215 38.46 28.87 7.92
N SER A 216 39.25 28.09 7.15
CA SER A 216 40.39 28.61 6.39
C SER A 216 39.99 29.70 5.39
N LYS A 217 38.83 29.57 4.74
CA LYS A 217 38.28 30.61 3.85
C LYS A 217 37.85 31.85 4.62
N LEU A 218 37.21 31.69 5.78
CA LEU A 218 36.70 32.80 6.57
C LEU A 218 37.81 33.75 7.02
N ASP A 219 39.01 33.23 7.29
CA ASP A 219 40.18 34.04 7.70
C ASP A 219 40.68 34.97 6.58
N GLY A 220 40.46 34.60 5.31
CA GLY A 220 40.83 35.41 4.14
C GLY A 220 39.73 36.37 3.66
N ASN A 221 38.48 36.14 4.05
CA ASN A 221 37.35 36.92 3.56
C ASN A 221 37.30 38.30 4.23
N THR A 222 37.34 39.35 3.41
CA THR A 222 37.20 40.74 3.88
C THR A 222 35.85 41.35 3.50
N ALA A 223 35.21 40.82 2.44
CA ALA A 223 33.93 41.34 1.98
C ALA A 223 32.77 40.89 2.90
N PRO A 224 31.86 41.79 3.32
CA PRO A 224 30.75 41.44 4.21
C PRO A 224 29.88 40.27 3.70
N HIS A 225 29.59 40.24 2.39
CA HIS A 225 28.80 39.16 1.79
C HIS A 225 29.49 37.79 1.87
N GLU A 226 30.79 37.72 1.60
CA GLU A 226 31.55 36.46 1.70
C GLU A 226 31.67 35.96 3.15
N VAL A 227 31.77 36.91 4.09
CA VAL A 227 31.75 36.62 5.53
C VAL A 227 30.39 36.10 5.98
N GLU A 228 29.29 36.69 5.50
CA GLU A 228 27.92 36.21 5.74
C GLU A 228 27.75 34.78 5.23
N GLU A 229 28.04 34.54 3.94
CA GLU A 229 27.83 33.25 3.31
C GLU A 229 28.63 32.14 4.00
N THR A 230 29.90 32.42 4.30
CA THR A 230 30.78 31.46 4.97
C THR A 230 30.33 31.20 6.40
N SER A 231 29.88 32.23 7.12
CA SER A 231 29.34 32.09 8.48
C SER A 231 28.03 31.29 8.48
N ARG A 232 27.13 31.55 7.52
CA ARG A 232 25.90 30.77 7.33
C ARG A 232 26.20 29.30 7.13
N LEU A 233 27.10 28.97 6.19
CA LEU A 233 27.48 27.59 5.90
C LEU A 233 28.15 26.91 7.10
N LEU A 234 28.96 27.62 7.87
CA LEU A 234 29.54 27.10 9.12
C LEU A 234 28.44 26.76 10.13
N ALA A 235 27.47 27.65 10.34
CA ALA A 235 26.34 27.40 11.24
C ALA A 235 25.54 26.16 10.81
N GLU A 236 25.28 25.99 9.51
CA GLU A 236 24.59 24.83 8.96
C GLU A 236 25.37 23.53 9.17
N LEU A 237 26.70 23.52 8.96
CA LEU A 237 27.52 22.31 9.17
C LEU A 237 27.63 21.91 10.64
N TYR A 238 27.83 22.88 11.55
CA TYR A 238 27.82 22.59 12.97
C TYR A 238 26.45 22.08 13.43
N TRP A 239 25.35 22.63 12.88
CA TRP A 239 24.02 22.13 13.16
C TRP A 239 23.83 20.70 12.64
N GLU A 240 24.38 20.37 11.47
CA GLU A 240 24.29 19.04 10.90
C GLU A 240 24.97 17.97 11.78
N LEU A 241 26.09 18.30 12.45
CA LEU A 241 26.71 17.41 13.45
C LEU A 241 25.75 17.03 14.57
N ILE A 242 24.99 18.03 15.07
CA ILE A 242 24.00 17.84 16.14
C ILE A 242 22.79 17.07 15.60
N TYR A 243 22.27 17.50 14.45
CA TYR A 243 21.05 16.96 13.85
C TYR A 243 21.20 15.50 13.43
N GLN A 244 22.37 15.10 12.93
CA GLN A 244 22.67 13.70 12.59
C GLN A 244 23.09 12.85 13.81
N ASN A 245 23.11 13.41 15.01
CA ASN A 245 23.56 12.75 16.23
C ASN A 245 24.98 12.18 16.10
N LEU A 246 25.90 12.96 15.51
CA LEU A 246 27.31 12.61 15.34
C LEU A 246 28.16 13.05 16.53
N VAL A 247 27.77 14.12 17.21
CA VAL A 247 28.43 14.62 18.43
C VAL A 247 27.51 14.49 19.63
N GLN A 248 28.07 14.23 20.82
CA GLN A 248 27.34 14.13 22.09
C GLN A 248 28.10 14.77 23.25
N GLY A 249 27.39 15.06 24.33
CA GLY A 249 27.96 15.56 25.58
C GLY A 249 28.67 16.91 25.39
N GLU A 250 29.97 16.97 25.67
CA GLU A 250 30.76 18.20 25.51
C GLU A 250 30.90 18.64 24.05
N MET A 251 31.12 17.71 23.13
CA MET A 251 31.26 18.06 21.71
C MET A 251 29.96 18.60 21.12
N GLN A 252 28.82 18.09 21.56
CA GLN A 252 27.51 18.63 21.18
C GLN A 252 27.31 20.05 21.71
N ARG A 253 27.67 20.30 22.98
CA ARG A 253 27.61 21.65 23.57
C ARG A 253 28.53 22.64 22.84
N PHE A 254 29.73 22.19 22.47
CA PHE A 254 30.64 23.00 21.67
C PHE A 254 30.06 23.30 20.28
N ALA A 255 29.52 22.29 19.59
CA ALA A 255 28.89 22.47 18.28
C ALA A 255 27.70 23.46 18.37
N ALA A 256 26.86 23.34 19.40
CA ALA A 256 25.74 24.25 19.67
C ALA A 256 26.21 25.70 19.80
N GLN A 257 27.27 25.94 20.57
CA GLN A 257 27.86 27.27 20.70
C GLN A 257 28.41 27.81 19.36
N GLN A 258 28.99 26.95 18.53
CA GLN A 258 29.44 27.37 17.20
C GLN A 258 28.26 27.69 16.26
N VAL A 259 27.18 26.90 16.28
CA VAL A 259 25.95 27.22 15.54
C VAL A 259 25.48 28.63 15.88
N GLU A 260 25.32 28.92 17.18
CA GLU A 260 24.83 30.22 17.64
C GLU A 260 25.79 31.36 17.25
N LYS A 261 27.10 31.18 17.45
CA LYS A 261 28.13 32.16 17.09
C LYS A 261 28.09 32.52 15.60
N TYR A 262 28.08 31.53 14.72
CA TYR A 262 28.14 31.76 13.28
C TYR A 262 26.79 32.19 12.70
N ALA A 263 25.67 31.69 13.23
CA ALA A 263 24.34 32.16 12.85
C ALA A 263 24.14 33.63 13.23
N HIS A 264 24.55 34.02 14.45
CA HIS A 264 24.53 35.41 14.87
C HIS A 264 25.42 36.29 13.98
N ARG A 265 26.64 35.82 13.64
CA ARG A 265 27.55 36.56 12.76
C ARG A 265 26.98 36.78 11.36
N ALA A 266 26.33 35.78 10.77
CA ALA A 266 25.68 35.90 9.47
C ALA A 266 24.48 36.87 9.54
N LEU A 267 23.59 36.70 10.53
CA LEU A 267 22.40 37.53 10.72
C LEU A 267 22.72 38.99 11.07
N ALA A 268 23.89 39.27 11.63
CA ALA A 268 24.35 40.63 11.86
C ALA A 268 24.70 41.38 10.55
N ILE A 269 24.94 40.65 9.46
CA ILE A 269 25.24 41.21 8.14
C ILE A 269 23.99 41.22 7.26
N ASP A 270 23.31 40.07 7.16
CA ASP A 270 22.04 39.92 6.46
C ASP A 270 21.04 39.18 7.36
N ASP A 271 20.08 39.93 7.88
CA ASP A 271 19.06 39.38 8.77
C ASP A 271 17.91 38.71 8.01
N SER A 272 17.85 38.80 6.68
CA SER A 272 16.73 38.33 5.86
C SER A 272 16.64 36.80 5.76
N ASN A 273 17.70 36.09 6.15
CA ASN A 273 17.77 34.64 6.07
C ASN A 273 16.88 33.95 7.12
N ALA A 274 15.63 33.68 6.72
CA ALA A 274 14.62 33.06 7.57
C ALA A 274 15.02 31.65 8.06
N ALA A 275 15.84 30.90 7.30
CA ALA A 275 16.25 29.55 7.69
C ALA A 275 17.21 29.54 8.89
N LEU A 276 18.09 30.54 9.00
CA LEU A 276 18.98 30.67 10.16
C LEU A 276 18.21 30.94 11.44
N TRP A 277 17.14 31.72 11.38
CA TRP A 277 16.24 31.93 12.51
C TRP A 277 15.58 30.62 12.96
N VAL A 278 15.14 29.77 12.02
CA VAL A 278 14.61 28.44 12.36
C VAL A 278 15.68 27.55 13.01
N THR A 279 16.92 27.55 12.49
CA THR A 279 18.02 26.78 13.09
C THR A 279 18.31 27.23 14.52
N ARG A 280 18.35 28.54 14.80
CA ARG A 280 18.50 29.07 16.16
C ARG A 280 17.31 28.72 17.06
N GLY A 281 16.09 28.76 16.54
CA GLY A 281 14.90 28.33 17.27
C GLY A 281 14.94 26.84 17.66
N ARG A 282 15.34 25.96 16.73
CA ARG A 282 15.52 24.54 17.00
C ARG A 282 16.64 24.27 18.01
N LEU A 283 17.72 25.06 17.96
CA LEU A 283 18.79 25.00 18.94
C LEU A 283 18.29 25.43 20.34
N ALA A 284 17.50 26.50 20.42
CA ALA A 284 16.90 26.95 21.67
C ALA A 284 15.94 25.91 22.27
N LEU A 285 15.15 25.20 21.45
CA LEU A 285 14.34 24.06 21.90
C LEU A 285 15.21 22.93 22.47
N LEU A 286 16.35 22.61 21.84
CA LEU A 286 17.30 21.62 22.35
C LEU A 286 17.89 22.01 23.72
N GLU A 287 18.08 23.32 23.95
CA GLU A 287 18.51 23.89 25.24
C GLU A 287 17.37 24.03 26.27
N ASN A 288 16.14 23.64 25.90
CA ASN A 288 14.91 23.82 26.70
C ASN A 288 14.60 25.30 27.00
N ASP A 289 15.08 26.22 26.16
CA ASP A 289 14.79 27.65 26.23
C ASP A 289 13.65 28.01 25.26
N VAL A 290 12.44 27.71 25.71
CA VAL A 290 11.21 27.86 24.94
C VAL A 290 10.99 29.32 24.53
N ALA A 291 11.26 30.27 25.43
CA ALA A 291 11.05 31.69 25.17
C ALA A 291 11.95 32.24 24.05
N ARG A 292 13.24 31.86 24.03
CA ARG A 292 14.13 32.19 22.91
C ARG A 292 13.67 31.52 21.61
N ALA A 293 13.23 30.26 21.69
CA ALA A 293 12.75 29.53 20.51
C ALA A 293 11.58 30.25 19.83
N ASP A 294 10.57 30.65 20.60
CA ASP A 294 9.39 31.36 20.07
C ASP A 294 9.77 32.67 19.38
N ALA A 295 10.62 33.48 20.04
CA ALA A 295 11.10 34.72 19.45
C ALA A 295 11.81 34.48 18.11
N PHE A 296 12.62 33.42 18.00
CA PHE A 296 13.28 33.07 16.74
C PHE A 296 12.30 32.57 15.68
N PHE A 297 11.27 31.80 16.06
CA PHE A 297 10.23 31.35 15.14
C PHE A 297 9.38 32.51 14.62
N GLU A 298 9.03 33.47 15.45
CA GLU A 298 8.36 34.71 15.04
C GLU A 298 9.22 35.51 14.05
N ASN A 299 10.52 35.64 14.33
CA ASN A 299 11.47 36.28 13.42
C ASN A 299 11.60 35.54 12.08
N ALA A 300 11.51 34.21 12.06
CA ALA A 300 11.52 33.42 10.83
C ALA A 300 10.25 33.66 10.00
N LEU A 301 9.08 33.69 10.65
CA LEU A 301 7.80 33.95 9.99
C LEU A 301 7.75 35.36 9.39
N SER A 302 8.22 36.37 10.12
CA SER A 302 8.25 37.76 9.64
C SER A 302 9.15 37.94 8.41
N ARG A 303 10.09 37.01 8.18
CA ARG A 303 11.03 36.97 7.04
C ARG A 303 10.58 36.00 5.94
N GLY A 304 9.35 35.51 6.01
CA GLY A 304 8.74 34.71 4.95
C GLY A 304 9.05 33.21 4.99
N PHE A 305 9.50 32.67 6.14
CA PHE A 305 9.59 31.21 6.27
C PHE A 305 8.19 30.58 6.15
N PRO A 306 8.01 29.48 5.39
CA PRO A 306 6.71 28.84 5.25
C PRO A 306 6.16 28.36 6.60
N GLY A 307 5.06 28.97 7.05
CA GLY A 307 4.44 28.68 8.35
C GLY A 307 4.10 27.21 8.54
N ASP A 308 3.62 26.53 7.50
CA ASP A 308 3.26 25.11 7.53
C ASP A 308 4.44 24.23 7.97
N ARG A 309 5.67 24.56 7.55
CA ARG A 309 6.88 23.81 7.92
C ARG A 309 7.33 24.08 9.36
N LEU A 310 6.87 25.19 9.93
CA LEU A 310 7.22 25.61 11.28
C LEU A 310 6.27 25.04 12.34
N GLN A 311 5.04 24.66 11.94
CA GLN A 311 4.01 24.15 12.84
C GLN A 311 4.47 23.02 13.77
N PRO A 312 5.26 22.02 13.34
CA PRO A 312 5.73 20.98 14.26
C PRO A 312 6.59 21.55 15.40
N TRP A 313 7.39 22.57 15.13
CA TRP A 313 8.26 23.22 16.12
C TRP A 313 7.48 24.16 17.04
N ILE A 314 6.46 24.84 16.51
CA ILE A 314 5.52 25.64 17.32
C ILE A 314 4.74 24.72 18.27
N ALA A 315 4.31 23.56 17.78
CA ALA A 315 3.65 22.55 18.60
C ALA A 315 4.59 22.01 19.69
N GLU A 316 5.86 21.74 19.37
CA GLU A 316 6.85 21.32 20.37
C GLU A 316 7.09 22.38 21.44
N SER A 317 7.26 23.65 21.05
CA SER A 317 7.37 24.79 21.96
C SER A 317 6.17 24.89 22.91
N ALA A 318 4.95 24.82 22.36
CA ALA A 318 3.71 24.84 23.14
C ALA A 318 3.60 23.66 24.10
N TYR A 319 4.01 22.46 23.68
CA TYR A 319 4.03 21.26 24.50
C TYR A 319 4.98 21.42 25.69
N LEU A 320 6.20 21.93 25.47
CA LEU A 320 7.17 22.19 26.54
C LEU A 320 6.69 23.26 27.54
N ARG A 321 5.87 24.21 27.08
CA ARG A 321 5.23 25.22 27.95
C ARG A 321 4.02 24.67 28.72
N GLY A 322 3.52 23.49 28.37
CA GLY A 322 2.29 22.91 28.91
C GLY A 322 1.00 23.47 28.32
N ASP A 323 1.07 24.24 27.23
CA ASP A 323 -0.11 24.77 26.53
C ASP A 323 -0.61 23.78 25.47
N TYR A 324 -1.31 22.74 25.94
CA TYR A 324 -1.83 21.68 25.07
C TYR A 324 -2.90 22.17 24.08
N ARG A 325 -3.55 23.31 24.35
CA ARG A 325 -4.52 23.89 23.42
C ARG A 325 -3.79 24.47 22.21
N ALA A 326 -2.68 25.16 22.43
CA ALA A 326 -1.83 25.66 21.35
C ALA A 326 -1.20 24.52 20.53
N VAL A 327 -0.85 23.39 21.17
CA VAL A 327 -0.38 22.18 20.46
C VAL A 327 -1.41 21.68 19.45
N ALA A 328 -2.65 21.49 19.89
CA ALA A 328 -3.73 21.02 19.02
C ALA A 328 -4.01 21.99 17.87
N GLN A 329 -4.00 23.30 18.14
CA GLN A 329 -4.17 24.33 17.11
C GLN A 329 -3.06 24.27 16.06
N ALA A 330 -1.79 24.24 16.48
CA ALA A 330 -0.65 24.16 15.58
C ALA A 330 -0.69 22.90 14.71
N LEU A 331 -0.97 21.74 15.30
CA LEU A 331 -1.01 20.48 14.56
C LEU A 331 -2.23 20.36 13.63
N SER A 332 -3.39 20.92 14.00
CA SER A 332 -4.58 20.91 13.14
C SER A 332 -4.36 21.66 11.82
N SER A 333 -3.49 22.67 11.83
CA SER A 333 -3.17 23.47 10.65
C SER A 333 -2.36 22.72 9.58
N LEU A 334 -1.70 21.62 9.94
CA LEU A 334 -0.90 20.80 9.00
C LEU A 334 -1.76 20.02 7.99
N GLY A 335 -3.06 19.85 8.23
CA GLY A 335 -3.96 19.08 7.36
C GLY A 335 -3.54 17.61 7.14
N GLU A 336 -4.40 16.84 6.46
CA GLU A 336 -4.09 15.42 6.18
C GLU A 336 -2.98 15.23 5.13
N GLY A 337 -2.75 16.24 4.27
CA GLY A 337 -1.85 16.16 3.11
C GLY A 337 -0.39 16.54 3.38
N ALA A 338 -0.08 17.30 4.44
CA ALA A 338 1.29 17.80 4.70
C ALA A 338 2.03 17.06 5.83
N SER A 339 1.39 16.09 6.49
CA SER A 339 2.02 15.36 7.59
C SER A 339 2.97 14.27 7.09
N LEU A 340 4.23 14.34 7.54
CA LEU A 340 5.16 13.21 7.45
C LEU A 340 4.49 11.95 8.02
N PRO A 341 4.72 10.74 7.47
CA PRO A 341 4.07 9.52 7.97
C PRO A 341 4.27 9.29 9.47
N THR A 342 5.41 9.72 10.02
CA THR A 342 5.72 9.68 11.46
C THR A 342 4.90 10.65 12.30
N LEU A 343 4.49 11.79 11.73
CA LEU A 343 3.67 12.79 12.42
C LEU A 343 2.17 12.49 12.33
N ARG A 344 1.75 11.59 11.43
CA ARG A 344 0.33 11.29 11.21
C ARG A 344 -0.38 10.82 12.49
N SER A 345 0.24 9.92 13.25
CA SER A 345 -0.34 9.42 14.51
C SER A 345 -0.47 10.53 15.56
N ILE A 346 0.52 11.43 15.63
CA ILE A 346 0.53 12.56 16.54
C ILE A 346 -0.56 13.55 16.14
N VAL A 347 -0.64 13.92 14.86
CA VAL A 347 -1.69 14.82 14.34
C VAL A 347 -3.07 14.23 14.60
N GLN A 348 -3.27 12.92 14.33
CA GLN A 348 -4.54 12.24 14.62
C GLN A 348 -4.92 12.35 16.10
N TYR A 349 -4.00 11.99 17.00
CA TYR A 349 -4.23 12.03 18.45
C TYR A 349 -4.67 13.41 18.95
N TRP A 350 -4.01 14.47 18.47
CA TRP A 350 -4.32 15.86 18.88
C TRP A 350 -5.48 16.50 18.11
N SER A 351 -6.00 15.86 17.07
CA SER A 351 -7.13 16.34 16.26
C SER A 351 -8.49 15.77 16.68
N THR A 352 -8.51 14.65 17.39
CA THR A 352 -9.67 14.10 18.12
C THR A 352 -9.89 14.81 19.43
#